data_AF-A0A535IE81-F1
#
_entry.id   AF-A0A535IE81-F1
#
_cell.length_a   1.000
_cell.length_b   1.000
_cell.length_c   1.000
_cell.angle_alpha   90.00
_cell.angle_beta   90.00
_cell.angle_gamma   90.00
#
_symmetry.space_group_name_H-M   'P 1'
#
loop_
_entity.id
_entity.type
_entity.pdbx_description
1 polymer ?
#
loop_
_entity_poly.entity_id
_entity_poly.type
_entity_poly.pdbx_seq_one_letter_code
_entity_poly.pdbx_strand_id
1 'polypeptide(L)'
;IVQERDRVYNVLASQPYLEPIPSQGNFILARVINEDVDIRRVRAILESHGILLRYFSHPYLRDFLRVTVGLPEHTDQLAHALSKVTG
;
A
#
# COMPACT_ATOMS: atom_id res chain seq x y z
N ILE A 1 11.64 13.15 4.24
CA ILE A 1 11.38 11.72 4.58
C ILE A 1 10.26 11.58 5.61
N VAL A 2 10.34 12.19 6.80
CA VAL A 2 9.29 12.06 7.83
C VAL A 2 7.91 12.50 7.33
N GLN A 3 7.81 13.69 6.73
CA GLN A 3 6.55 14.21 6.16
C GLN A 3 5.97 13.28 5.08
N GLU A 4 6.79 12.81 4.14
CA GLU A 4 6.32 11.90 3.08
C GLU A 4 5.91 10.52 3.60
N ARG A 5 6.56 10.03 4.66
CA ARG A 5 6.15 8.79 5.32
C ARG A 5 4.74 8.93 5.91
N ASP A 6 4.46 10.05 6.54
CA ASP A 6 3.14 10.32 7.11
C ASP A 6 2.08 10.46 6.00
N ARG A 7 2.44 11.06 4.85
CA ARG A 7 1.56 11.09 3.66
C ARG A 7 1.25 9.68 3.15
N VAL A 8 2.27 8.82 2.99
CA VAL A 8 2.07 7.42 2.58
C VAL A 8 1.18 6.69 3.58
N TYR A 9 1.43 6.86 4.89
CA TYR A 9 0.60 6.27 5.93
C TYR A 9 -0.86 6.69 5.79
N ASN A 10 -1.13 8.00 5.63
CA ASN A 10 -2.48 8.53 5.49
C ASN A 10 -3.19 8.04 4.23
N VAL A 11 -2.48 7.95 3.10
CA VAL A 11 -3.01 7.37 1.86
C VAL A 11 -3.44 5.93 2.08
N LEU A 12 -2.59 5.11 2.71
CA LEU A 12 -2.92 3.72 3.00
C LEU A 12 -4.09 3.62 3.99
N ALA A 13 -4.11 4.45 5.04
CA ALA A 13 -5.16 4.45 6.07
C ALA A 13 -6.52 4.92 5.53
N SER A 14 -6.54 5.73 4.46
CA SER A 14 -7.77 6.16 3.81
C SER A 14 -8.46 5.06 3.01
N GLN A 15 -7.78 3.93 2.76
CA GLN A 15 -8.37 2.81 2.04
C GLN A 15 -9.08 1.87 3.03
N PRO A 16 -10.37 1.57 2.85
CA PRO A 16 -11.15 0.78 3.81
C PRO A 16 -10.70 -0.68 3.91
N TYR A 17 -9.86 -1.14 2.99
CA TYR A 17 -9.34 -2.50 2.94
C TYR A 17 -7.89 -2.64 3.41
N LEU A 18 -7.25 -1.54 3.86
CA LEU A 18 -5.87 -1.55 4.33
C LEU A 18 -5.74 -1.08 5.78
N GLU A 19 -4.83 -1.72 6.50
CA GLU A 19 -4.40 -1.35 7.84
C GLU A 19 -2.88 -1.07 7.83
N PRO A 20 -2.46 0.21 7.72
CA PRO A 20 -1.04 0.56 7.78
C PRO A 20 -0.51 0.58 9.22
N ILE A 21 0.75 0.15 9.37
CA ILE A 21 1.46 0.10 10.64
C ILE A 21 2.42 1.29 10.74
N PRO A 22 2.45 2.04 11.88
CA PRO A 22 3.41 3.09 12.10
C PRO A 22 4.86 2.62 11.91
N SER A 23 5.68 3.42 11.24
CA SER A 23 7.04 3.04 10.89
C SER A 23 8.02 4.15 11.25
N GLN A 24 9.23 3.74 11.65
CA GLN A 24 10.37 4.64 11.82
C GLN A 24 11.39 4.52 10.67
N GLY A 25 11.16 3.63 9.70
CA GLY A 25 12.01 3.44 8.52
C GLY A 25 11.60 4.27 7.30
N ASN A 26 12.18 3.95 6.15
CA ASN A 26 11.85 4.52 4.83
C ASN A 26 10.72 3.76 4.11
N PHE A 27 9.84 3.10 4.85
CA PHE A 27 8.73 2.32 4.30
C PHE A 27 7.55 2.27 5.28
N ILE A 28 6.34 2.01 4.77
CA ILE A 28 5.17 1.62 5.55
C ILE A 28 4.81 0.18 5.21
N LEU A 29 4.53 -0.62 6.24
CA LEU A 29 3.93 -1.94 6.09
C LEU A 29 2.41 -1.79 6.23
N ALA A 30 1.64 -2.42 5.35
CA ALA A 30 0.18 -2.42 5.46
C ALA A 30 -0.36 -3.83 5.25
N ARG A 31 -1.39 -4.17 6.03
CA ARG A 31 -2.13 -5.42 5.93
C ARG A 31 -3.41 -5.19 5.12
N VAL A 32 -3.76 -6.12 4.25
CA VAL A 32 -5.08 -6.19 3.64
C VAL A 32 -6.03 -6.86 4.65
N ILE A 33 -7.11 -6.17 5.03
CA ILE A 33 -8.00 -6.57 6.13
C ILE A 33 -9.44 -6.85 5.72
N ASN A 34 -9.76 -6.71 4.42
CA ASN A 34 -11.12 -6.86 3.92
C ASN A 34 -11.30 -8.21 3.22
N GLU A 35 -12.43 -8.88 3.44
CA GLU A 35 -12.72 -10.21 2.87
C GLU A 35 -12.98 -10.19 1.35
N ASP A 36 -13.48 -9.07 0.82
CA ASP A 36 -13.78 -8.87 -0.60
C ASP A 36 -12.55 -8.41 -1.41
N VAL A 37 -11.47 -7.99 -0.74
CA VAL A 37 -10.25 -7.50 -1.37
C VAL A 37 -9.08 -8.40 -0.98
N ASP A 38 -8.57 -9.16 -1.93
CA ASP A 38 -7.35 -9.95 -1.74
C ASP A 38 -6.08 -9.19 -2.19
N ILE A 39 -4.93 -9.59 -1.65
CA ILE A 39 -3.64 -8.96 -1.99
C ILE A 39 -3.26 -9.11 -3.47
N ARG A 40 -3.78 -10.13 -4.18
CA ARG A 40 -3.48 -10.34 -5.60
C ARG A 40 -4.21 -9.32 -6.47
N ARG A 41 -5.45 -8.98 -6.12
CA ARG A 41 -6.22 -7.90 -6.74
C ARG A 41 -5.52 -6.56 -6.54
N VAL A 42 -5.12 -6.27 -5.29
CA VAL A 42 -4.32 -5.07 -4.98
C VAL A 42 -3.07 -5.04 -5.86
N ARG A 43 -2.30 -6.13 -5.87
CA ARG A 43 -1.08 -6.23 -6.69
C ARG A 43 -1.33 -6.00 -8.17
N ALA A 44 -2.31 -6.67 -8.76
CA ALA A 44 -2.62 -6.56 -10.18
C ALA A 44 -2.99 -5.13 -10.59
N ILE A 45 -3.82 -4.46 -9.78
CA ILE A 45 -4.22 -3.07 -10.02
C ILE A 45 -3.03 -2.11 -9.90
N LEU A 46 -2.19 -2.25 -8.86
CA LEU A 46 -1.04 -1.37 -8.71
C LEU A 46 -0.02 -1.58 -9.83
N GLU A 47 0.28 -2.82 -10.18
CA GLU A 47 1.22 -3.14 -11.27
C GLU A 47 0.69 -2.64 -12.62
N SER A 48 -0.62 -2.68 -12.88
CA SER A 48 -1.21 -2.12 -14.12
C SER A 48 -1.09 -0.61 -14.21
N HIS A 49 -0.89 0.09 -13.08
CA HIS A 49 -0.60 1.53 -13.03
C HIS A 49 0.91 1.82 -12.95
N GLY A 50 1.77 0.81 -13.18
CA GLY A 50 3.22 0.95 -13.13
C GLY A 50 3.80 1.03 -11.71
N ILE A 51 3.03 0.68 -10.69
CA ILE A 51 3.45 0.76 -9.28
C ILE A 51 3.84 -0.63 -8.78
N LEU A 52 5.14 -0.82 -8.55
CA LEU A 52 5.66 -2.06 -8.00
C LEU A 52 5.93 -1.91 -6.49
N LEU A 53 5.21 -2.69 -5.69
CA LEU A 53 5.43 -2.81 -4.25
C LEU A 53 6.11 -4.12 -3.88
N ARG A 54 6.51 -4.24 -2.61
CA ARG A 54 7.03 -5.51 -2.08
C ARG A 54 5.90 -6.31 -1.44
N TYR A 55 5.75 -7.55 -1.90
CA TYR A 55 4.82 -8.54 -1.36
C TYR A 55 5.59 -9.69 -0.72
N PHE A 56 4.95 -10.45 0.17
CA PHE A 56 5.57 -11.55 0.89
C PHE A 56 4.88 -12.87 0.58
N SER A 57 5.67 -13.92 0.32
CA SER A 57 5.17 -15.27 0.07
C SER A 57 5.03 -16.11 1.35
N HIS A 58 5.54 -15.62 2.47
CA HIS A 58 5.49 -16.35 3.73
C HIS A 58 4.06 -16.38 4.28
N PRO A 59 3.53 -17.52 4.76
CA PRO A 59 2.12 -17.66 5.15
C PRO A 59 1.64 -16.60 6.15
N TYR A 60 2.47 -16.25 7.14
CA TYR A 60 2.14 -15.23 8.15
C TYR A 60 2.15 -13.79 7.62
N LEU A 61 2.72 -13.55 6.43
CA LEU A 61 2.84 -12.23 5.82
C LEU A 61 2.09 -12.13 4.48
N ARG A 62 1.31 -13.15 4.12
CA ARG A 62 0.66 -13.26 2.81
C ARG A 62 -0.30 -12.11 2.52
N ASP A 63 -0.88 -11.52 3.56
CA ASP A 63 -1.82 -10.39 3.45
C ASP A 63 -1.14 -9.04 3.65
N PHE A 64 0.20 -9.01 3.69
CA PHE A 64 0.97 -7.78 3.88
C PHE A 64 1.65 -7.32 2.58
N LEU A 65 1.65 -6.00 2.40
CA LEU A 65 2.44 -5.29 1.42
C LEU A 65 3.32 -4.25 2.10
N ARG A 66 4.45 -3.93 1.48
CA ARG A 66 5.37 -2.89 1.93
C ARG A 66 5.54 -1.82 0.86
N VAL A 67 5.25 -0.59 1.22
CA VAL A 67 5.44 0.61 0.39
C VAL A 67 6.70 1.32 0.84
N THR A 68 7.68 1.49 -0.05
CA THR A 68 8.84 2.35 0.21
C THR A 68 8.44 3.81 0.04
N VAL A 69 8.84 4.67 0.96
CA VAL A 69 8.62 6.12 0.87
C VAL A 69 9.53 6.69 -0.21
N GLY A 70 8.92 7.26 -1.25
CA GLY A 70 9.60 7.83 -2.41
C GLY A 70 9.41 9.34 -2.53
N LEU A 71 9.26 9.81 -3.77
CA LEU A 71 8.94 11.19 -4.09
C LEU A 71 7.45 11.49 -3.83
N PRO A 72 7.07 12.76 -3.60
CA PRO A 72 5.67 13.17 -3.44
C PRO A 72 4.75 12.65 -4.54
N GLU A 73 5.21 12.69 -5.79
CA GLU A 73 4.45 12.29 -6.98
C GLU A 73 4.17 10.78 -6.99
N HIS A 74 5.06 9.97 -6.39
CA HIS A 74 4.82 8.53 -6.23
C HIS A 74 3.68 8.27 -5.25
N THR A 75 3.55 9.09 -4.20
CA THR A 75 2.46 8.98 -3.23
C THR A 75 1.13 9.35 -3.86
N ASP A 76 1.11 10.35 -4.74
CA ASP A 76 -0.09 10.76 -5.46
C ASP A 76 -0.54 9.69 -6.45
N GLN A 77 0.39 9.09 -7.21
CA GLN A 77 0.12 7.95 -8.08
C GLN A 77 -0.38 6.72 -7.29
N LEU A 78 0.22 6.45 -6.13
CA LEU A 78 -0.21 5.38 -5.23
C LEU A 78 -1.64 5.58 -4.76
N ALA A 79 -1.99 6.80 -4.33
CA ALA A 79 -3.35 7.13 -3.90
C ALA A 79 -4.37 6.91 -5.03
N HIS A 80 -4.02 7.33 -6.25
CA HIS A 80 -4.86 7.12 -7.42
C HIS A 80 -5.07 5.62 -7.70
N ALA A 81 -3.98 4.83 -7.78
CA ALA A 81 -4.07 3.41 -8.09
C ALA A 81 -4.84 2.63 -7.02
N LEU A 82 -4.64 2.93 -5.73
CA LEU A 82 -5.37 2.30 -4.63
C LEU A 82 -6.88 2.55 -4.71
N SER A 83 -7.30 3.76 -5.09
CA SER A 83 -8.73 4.06 -5.28
C SER A 83 -9.43 3.20 -6.34
N LYS A 84 -8.67 2.55 -7.23
CA LYS A 84 -9.19 1.66 -8.28
C LYS A 84 -9.36 0.21 -7.82
N VAL A 85 -8.93 -0.14 -6.61
CA VAL A 85 -9.06 -1.52 -6.10
C VAL A 85 -10.51 -1.86 -5.78
N THR A 86 -11.25 -0.95 -5.16
CA THR A 86 -12.67 -1.14 -4.77
C THR A 86 -13.66 -0.51 -5.74
N GLY A 87 -13.18 0.06 -6.85
CA GLY A 87 -14.02 0.55 -7.96
C GLY A 87 -14.43 -0.55 -8.92
#